data_AF-A0A645JG59-F1
#
_entry.id   AF-A0A645JG59-F1
#
_cell.length_a   1.000
_cell.length_b   1.000
_cell.length_c   1.000
_cell.angle_alpha   90.00
_cell.angle_beta   90.00
_cell.angle_gamma   90.00
#
_symmetry.space_group_name_H-M   'P 1'
#
loop_
_entity.id
_entity.type
_entity.pdbx_description
1 polymer ?
#
loop_
_entity_poly.entity_id
_entity_poly.type
_entity_poly.pdbx_seq_one_letter_code
_entity_poly.pdbx_strand_id
1 'polypeptide(L)' 'MPNITETSFRDSYQLYRGKPGLKDAPESGMTTLRKKIEAIGETIAFGEWGDSPHFRNKSL' A
#
# COMPACT_ATOMS: atom_id res chain seq x y z
N MET A 1 0.06 -2.52 0.04
CA MET A 1 0.47 -1.38 -0.80
C MET A 1 -0.71 -0.99 -1.69
N PRO A 2 -1.31 0.19 -1.49
CA PRO A 2 -2.41 0.66 -2.32
C PRO A 2 -1.91 0.95 -3.74
N ASN A 3 -2.77 0.76 -4.74
CA ASN A 3 -2.45 1.04 -6.13
C ASN A 3 -2.59 2.55 -6.41
N ILE A 4 -1.47 3.23 -6.67
CA ILE A 4 -1.45 4.68 -6.96
C ILE A 4 -1.45 5.02 -8.45
N THR A 5 -1.39 4.01 -9.33
CA THR A 5 -1.44 4.22 -10.78
C THR A 5 -2.80 4.82 -11.16
N GLU A 6 -2.80 5.77 -12.09
CA GLU A 6 -4.03 6.35 -12.63
C GLU A 6 -4.88 5.27 -13.30
N THR A 7 -6.21 5.32 -13.09
CA THR A 7 -7.13 4.25 -13.52
C THR A 7 -7.04 3.94 -15.01
N SER A 8 -6.80 4.96 -15.84
CA SER A 8 -6.62 4.85 -17.30
C SER A 8 -5.49 3.92 -17.72
N PHE A 9 -4.44 3.78 -16.89
CA PHE A 9 -3.26 2.95 -17.18
C PHE A 9 -3.23 1.64 -16.38
N ARG A 10 -4.24 1.35 -15.55
CA ARG A 10 -4.20 0.14 -14.69
C ARG A 10 -4.34 -1.15 -15.47
N ASP A 11 -5.12 -1.13 -16.54
CA ASP A 11 -5.38 -2.32 -17.36
C ASP A 11 -4.15 -2.74 -18.19
N SER A 12 -3.24 -1.81 -18.50
CA SER A 12 -1.99 -2.12 -19.19
C SER A 12 -0.92 -2.74 -18.28
N TYR A 13 -1.13 -2.73 -16.95
CA TYR A 13 -0.18 -3.29 -15.98
C TYR A 13 -0.82 -4.35 -15.07
N GLN A 14 -1.10 -5.51 -15.68
CA GLN A 14 -1.60 -6.70 -15.00
C GLN A 14 -0.51 -7.77 -14.93
N LEU A 15 0.12 -7.91 -13.75
CA LEU A 15 1.09 -8.99 -13.49
C LEU A 15 0.45 -10.38 -13.54
N TYR A 16 -0.85 -10.45 -13.27
CA TYR A 16 -1.65 -11.66 -13.29
C TYR A 16 -3.13 -11.33 -13.57
N ARG A 17 -3.87 -12.31 -14.08
CA ARG A 17 -5.31 -12.20 -14.34
C ARG A 17 -6.08 -12.02 -13.02
N GLY A 18 -7.02 -11.08 -13.00
CA GLY A 18 -7.86 -10.84 -11.81
C GLY A 18 -7.16 -10.06 -10.70
N LYS A 19 -6.11 -9.30 -11.04
CA LYS A 19 -5.46 -8.36 -10.11
C LYS A 19 -6.51 -7.45 -9.44
N PRO A 20 -6.55 -7.37 -8.10
CA PRO A 20 -7.51 -6.52 -7.40
C PRO A 20 -7.17 -5.03 -7.58
N GLY A 21 -8.16 -4.16 -7.38
CA GLY A 21 -7.95 -2.71 -7.39
C GLY A 21 -7.75 -2.09 -8.77
N LEU A 22 -8.15 -2.78 -9.85
CA LEU A 22 -8.10 -2.22 -11.21
C LEU A 22 -9.10 -1.09 -11.42
N LYS A 23 -10.31 -1.21 -10.86
CA LYS A 23 -11.41 -0.24 -11.04
C LYS A 23 -11.71 0.62 -9.81
N ASP A 24 -10.97 0.40 -8.73
CA ASP A 24 -11.15 1.10 -7.46
C ASP A 24 -10.84 2.60 -7.63
N ALA A 25 -11.58 3.48 -6.96
CA ALA A 25 -11.20 4.89 -6.90
C ALA A 25 -9.81 5.03 -6.23
N PRO A 26 -8.96 5.98 -6.64
CA PRO A 26 -7.62 6.14 -6.03
C PRO A 26 -7.64 6.24 -4.50
N GLU A 27 -8.64 6.94 -3.95
CA GLU A 27 -8.79 7.14 -2.50
C GLU A 27 -9.21 5.88 -1.74
N SER A 28 -9.92 4.95 -2.40
CA SER A 28 -10.50 3.78 -1.71
C SER A 28 -9.44 2.78 -1.25
N GLY A 29 -8.30 2.72 -1.94
CA GLY A 29 -7.18 1.83 -1.58
C GLY A 29 -6.59 2.16 -0.21
N MET A 30 -6.37 3.45 0.07
CA MET A 30 -5.79 3.90 1.34
C MET A 30 -6.77 3.73 2.49
N THR A 31 -8.05 4.08 2.30
CA THR A 31 -9.10 3.88 3.30
C THR A 31 -9.26 2.40 3.66
N THR A 32 -9.25 1.51 2.66
CA THR A 32 -9.38 0.06 2.89
C THR A 32 -8.17 -0.49 3.64
N LEU A 33 -6.95 -0.06 3.28
CA LEU A 33 -5.75 -0.45 3.99
C LEU A 33 -5.80 -0.02 5.46
N ARG A 34 -6.18 1.23 5.72
CA ARG A 34 -6.30 1.78 7.07
C ARG A 34 -7.25 0.96 7.93
N LYS A 35 -8.46 0.69 7.44
CA LYS A 35 -9.45 -0.14 8.15
C LYS A 35 -8.91 -1.53 8.48
N LYS A 36 -8.16 -2.15 7.57
CA LYS A 36 -7.56 -3.48 7.79
C LYS A 36 -6.48 -3.46 8.87
N ILE A 37 -5.64 -2.44 8.89
CA ILE A 37 -4.58 -2.26 9.90
C ILE A 37 -5.22 -2.02 11.28
N GLU A 38 -6.20 -1.12 11.36
CA GLU A 38 -6.92 -0.85 12.61
C GLU A 38 -7.65 -2.10 13.12
N ALA A 39 -8.23 -2.92 12.23
CA ALA A 39 -8.94 -4.14 12.60
C ALA A 39 -8.06 -5.24 13.24
N ILE A 40 -6.73 -5.19 13.02
CA ILE A 40 -5.79 -6.12 13.66
C ILE A 40 -5.12 -5.51 14.91
N GLY A 41 -5.54 -4.32 15.33
CA GLY A 41 -4.99 -3.62 16.49
C GLY A 41 -3.68 -2.88 16.23
N GLU A 42 -3.29 -2.73 14.97
CA GLU A 42 -2.07 -2.03 14.57
C GLU A 42 -2.35 -0.57 14.20
N THR A 43 -1.29 0.23 14.08
CA THR A 43 -1.38 1.66 13.70
C THR A 43 -0.48 1.99 12.51
N ILE A 44 -0.85 3.04 11.76
CA ILE A 44 -0.04 3.54 10.65
C ILE A 44 0.88 4.65 11.16
N ALA A 45 2.18 4.50 10.96
CA ALA A 45 3.18 5.54 11.19
C ALA A 45 3.24 6.50 9.98
N PHE A 46 2.41 7.54 9.99
CA PHE A 46 2.41 8.55 8.92
C PHE A 46 3.62 9.48 9.04
N GLY A 47 4.32 9.73 7.93
CA GLY A 47 5.50 10.60 7.90
C GLY A 47 6.78 9.93 8.38
N GLU A 48 6.72 8.65 8.75
CA GLU A 48 7.88 7.84 9.14
C GLU A 48 8.30 6.89 8.03
N TRP A 49 9.61 6.60 7.96
CA TRP A 49 10.16 5.63 7.02
C TRP A 49 10.03 4.22 7.59
N GLY A 50 9.53 3.29 6.75
CA GLY A 50 9.34 1.88 7.10
C GLY A 50 10.62 1.03 7.04
N ASP A 51 11.80 1.64 7.15
CA ASP A 51 13.06 0.93 7.08
C ASP A 51 13.21 -0.07 8.22
N SER A 52 13.81 -1.22 7.90
CA SER A 52 14.00 -2.28 8.90
C SER A 52 14.85 -1.77 10.08
N PRO A 53 14.59 -2.23 11.32
CA PRO A 53 15.45 -1.90 12.46
C PRO A 53 16.91 -2.28 12.23
N HIS A 54 17.16 -3.37 11.49
CA HIS A 54 18.52 -3.80 11.14
C HIS A 54 19.26 -2.75 10.30
N PHE A 55 18.60 -2.15 9.29
CA PHE A 55 19.20 -1.09 8.49
C PHE A 55 19.61 0.11 9.36
N ARG A 56 18.75 0.51 10.30
CA ARG A 56 19.03 1.61 11.24
C ARG A 56 20.15 1.29 12.23
N ASN A 57 20.31 0.02 12.60
CA ASN A 57 21.31 -0.44 13.57
C ASN A 57 22.63 -0.86 12.91
N LYS A 58 22.80 -0.66 11.59
CA LYS A 58 24.04 -1.00 10.91
C LYS A 58 25.14 -0.05 11.37
N SER A 59 26.10 -0.56 12.14
CA SER A 59 27.35 0.15 12.43
C SER A 59 28.24 0.21 11.18
N LEU A 60 28.89 1.35 10.98
CA LEU A 60 29.88 1.57 9.92
C LEU A 60 31.16 0.78 10.19
#